data_AF-A0A414K574-F1
#
_entry.id   AF-A0A414K574-F1
#
_cell.length_a   1.000
_cell.length_b   1.000
_cell.length_c   1.000
_cell.angle_alpha   90.00
_cell.angle_beta   90.00
_cell.angle_gamma   90.00
#
_symmetry.space_group_name_H-M   'P 1'
#
loop_
_entity.id
_entity.type
_entity.pdbx_description
1 polymer ?
#
loop_
_entity_poly.entity_id
_entity_poly.type
_entity_poly.pdbx_seq_one_letter_code
_entity_poly.pdbx_strand_id
1 'polypeptide(L)'
;MLADKMEHYKKEKKMLRNTPASYKKEYPWLKEVDSLALANVQMHLENAFHKFFREPSAGFPRFKSKKSSRKSYTTNVVNGNIFLEGKY
;
A
#
# COMPACT_ATOMS: atom_id res chain seq x y z
N MET A 1 -2.39 -6.21 5.52
CA MET A 1 -3.10 -4.98 5.04
C MET A 1 -4.21 -5.27 4.04
N LEU A 2 -3.94 -5.63 2.77
CA LEU A 2 -5.02 -5.90 1.80
C LEU A 2 -5.85 -7.12 2.21
N ALA A 3 -5.21 -8.25 2.55
CA ALA A 3 -5.88 -9.49 2.97
C ALA A 3 -6.92 -9.22 4.08
N ASP A 4 -6.51 -8.53 5.15
CA ASP A 4 -7.38 -8.19 6.28
C ASP A 4 -8.57 -7.31 5.86
N LYS A 5 -8.35 -6.35 4.95
CA LYS A 5 -9.46 -5.57 4.37
C LYS A 5 -10.41 -6.44 3.56
N MET A 6 -9.90 -7.44 2.83
CA MET A 6 -10.72 -8.39 2.08
C MET A 6 -11.57 -9.25 3.02
N GLU A 7 -10.98 -9.79 4.08
CA GLU A 7 -11.69 -10.60 5.07
C GLU A 7 -12.74 -9.80 5.82
N HIS A 8 -12.39 -8.59 6.27
CA HIS A 8 -13.34 -7.69 6.90
C HIS A 8 -14.49 -7.32 5.97
N TYR A 9 -14.19 -7.01 4.70
CA TYR A 9 -15.23 -6.73 3.71
C TYR A 9 -16.14 -7.93 3.46
N LYS A 10 -15.62 -9.15 3.45
CA LYS A 10 -16.44 -10.37 3.30
C LYS A 10 -17.45 -10.53 4.44
N LYS A 11 -17.07 -10.14 5.67
CA LYS A 11 -17.91 -10.23 6.87
C LYS A 11 -18.89 -9.08 6.99
N GLU A 12 -18.38 -7.84 6.97
CA GLU A 12 -19.13 -6.64 7.35
C GLU A 12 -19.62 -5.80 6.16
N LYS A 13 -19.18 -6.12 4.94
CA LYS A 13 -19.35 -5.30 3.72
C LYS A 13 -18.86 -3.85 3.85
N LYS A 14 -18.00 -3.60 4.85
CA LYS A 14 -17.41 -2.30 5.16
C LYS A 14 -15.89 -2.32 5.04
N MET A 15 -15.33 -1.15 4.80
CA MET A 15 -13.88 -0.96 4.73
C MET A 15 -13.26 -0.97 6.13
N LEU A 16 -12.22 -1.78 6.32
CA LEU A 16 -11.40 -1.75 7.52
C LEU A 16 -10.39 -0.59 7.47
N ARG A 17 -10.28 0.16 8.57
CA ARG A 17 -9.26 1.19 8.78
C ARG A 17 -8.08 0.60 9.55
N ASN A 18 -7.05 0.15 8.84
CA ASN A 18 -5.81 -0.37 9.40
C ASN A 18 -4.62 0.50 8.98
N THR A 19 -3.59 0.55 9.83
CA THR A 19 -2.36 1.31 9.58
C THR A 19 -1.17 0.35 9.50
N PRO A 20 -0.14 0.63 8.69
CA PRO A 20 1.08 -0.17 8.60
C PRO A 20 1.76 -0.40 9.96
N ALA A 21 1.60 0.55 10.89
CA ALA A 21 2.19 0.49 12.22
C ALA A 21 1.73 -0.74 13.02
N SER A 22 0.47 -1.19 12.87
CA SER A 22 -0.03 -2.37 13.58
C SER A 22 0.71 -3.65 13.18
N TYR A 23 1.20 -3.72 11.95
CA TYR A 23 1.88 -4.90 11.39
C TYR A 23 3.36 -4.99 11.80
N LYS A 24 3.98 -3.89 12.26
CA LYS A 24 5.40 -3.88 12.64
C LYS A 24 5.74 -4.76 13.84
N LYS A 25 4.74 -5.15 14.64
CA LYS A 25 4.90 -6.10 15.76
C LYS A 25 5.03 -7.54 15.25
N GLU A 26 4.19 -7.91 14.30
CA GLU A 26 4.12 -9.26 13.73
C GLU A 26 5.19 -9.50 12.67
N TYR A 27 5.58 -8.44 11.94
CA TYR A 27 6.56 -8.50 10.87
C TYR A 27 7.73 -7.52 11.15
N PRO A 28 8.76 -7.93 11.92
CA PRO A 28 9.86 -7.05 12.31
C PRO A 28 10.61 -6.42 11.13
N TRP A 29 10.74 -7.14 10.01
CA TRP A 29 11.38 -6.65 8.78
C TRP A 29 10.70 -5.40 8.21
N LEU A 30 9.42 -5.13 8.54
CA LEU A 30 8.75 -3.88 8.15
C LEU A 30 9.32 -2.64 8.86
N LYS A 31 10.15 -2.81 9.89
CA LYS A 31 10.88 -1.71 10.53
C LYS A 31 12.11 -1.28 9.74
N GLU A 32 12.66 -2.18 8.92
CA GLU A 32 13.83 -1.91 8.07
C GLU A 32 13.42 -1.20 6.77
N VAL A 33 12.19 -1.41 6.32
CA VAL A 33 11.65 -0.77 5.12
C VAL A 33 11.38 0.71 5.37
N ASP A 34 11.63 1.52 4.34
CA ASP A 34 11.27 2.94 4.31
C ASP A 34 9.81 3.19 4.68
N SER A 35 9.65 4.01 5.73
CA SER A 35 8.35 4.40 6.26
C SER A 35 7.47 5.14 5.26
N LEU A 36 8.05 5.96 4.37
CA LEU A 36 7.32 6.75 3.37
C LEU A 36 6.82 5.84 2.24
N ALA A 37 7.61 4.86 1.85
CA ALA A 37 7.18 3.84 0.89
C ALA A 37 6.00 3.02 1.43
N LEU A 38 6.03 2.61 2.70
CA LEU A 38 4.91 1.92 3.35
C LEU A 38 3.64 2.78 3.41
N ALA A 39 3.78 4.07 3.73
CA ALA A 39 2.67 5.01 3.74
C ALA A 39 2.05 5.18 2.35
N ASN A 40 2.87 5.34 1.30
CA ASN A 40 2.40 5.43 -0.09
C ASN A 40 1.62 4.17 -0.50
N VAL A 41 2.10 2.97 -0.14
CA VAL A 41 1.38 1.71 -0.40
C VAL A 41 0.03 1.68 0.30
N GLN A 42 -0.07 2.16 1.55
CA GLN A 42 -1.34 2.27 2.25
C GLN A 42 -2.29 3.24 1.54
N MET A 43 -1.81 4.43 1.15
CA MET A 43 -2.63 5.43 0.44
C MET A 43 -3.16 4.89 -0.89
N HIS A 44 -2.33 4.18 -1.66
CA HIS A 44 -2.77 3.53 -2.89
C HIS A 44 -3.86 2.48 -2.64
N LEU A 45 -3.73 1.69 -1.57
CA LEU A 45 -4.73 0.72 -1.17
C LEU A 45 -6.05 1.39 -0.76
N GLU A 46 -6.00 2.46 0.03
CA GLU A 46 -7.19 3.22 0.43
C GLU A 46 -7.90 3.83 -0.77
N ASN A 47 -7.16 4.45 -1.68
CA ASN A 47 -7.71 4.99 -2.91
C ASN A 47 -8.35 3.91 -3.78
N ALA A 48 -7.75 2.72 -3.89
CA ALA A 48 -8.33 1.61 -4.63
C ALA A 48 -9.65 1.13 -4.01
N PHE A 49 -9.73 1.04 -2.68
CA PHE A 49 -10.99 0.71 -2.00
C PHE A 49 -12.05 1.80 -2.15
N HIS A 50 -11.68 3.08 -2.01
CA HIS A 50 -12.62 4.18 -2.24
C HIS A 50 -13.16 4.17 -3.67
N LYS A 51 -12.30 3.92 -4.67
CA LYS A 51 -12.74 3.75 -6.06
C LYS A 51 -13.67 2.56 -6.21
N PHE A 52 -13.36 1.41 -5.61
CA PHE A 52 -14.24 0.25 -5.63
C PHE A 52 -15.66 0.56 -5.11
N PHE A 53 -15.79 1.35 -4.04
CA PHE A 53 -17.11 1.73 -3.51
C PHE A 53 -17.81 2.82 -4.34
N ARG A 54 -17.06 3.73 -4.95
CA ARG A 54 -17.61 4.85 -5.73
C ARG A 54 -17.96 4.46 -7.16
N GLU A 55 -17.17 3.60 -7.77
CA GLU A 55 -17.20 3.25 -9.19
C GLU A 55 -17.33 1.72 -9.35
N PRO A 56 -18.53 1.19 -9.65
CA PRO A 56 -18.74 -0.24 -9.80
C PRO A 56 -17.87 -0.91 -10.88
N SER A 57 -17.42 -0.15 -11.88
CA SER A 57 -16.56 -0.61 -12.98
C SER A 57 -15.09 -0.81 -12.58
N ALA A 58 -14.61 -0.18 -11.50
CA ALA A 58 -13.21 -0.27 -11.08
C ALA A 58 -12.81 -1.67 -10.60
N GLY A 59 -13.79 -2.47 -10.18
CA GLY A 59 -13.58 -3.82 -9.65
C GLY A 59 -12.90 -3.83 -8.28
N PHE A 60 -12.78 -5.03 -7.71
CA PHE A 60 -12.25 -5.21 -6.36
C PHE A 60 -10.71 -5.09 -6.34
N PRO A 61 -10.08 -4.42 -5.33
CA PRO A 61 -8.63 -4.30 -5.24
C PRO A 61 -7.89 -5.65 -5.23
N ARG A 62 -6.77 -5.74 -5.94
CA ARG A 62 -6.00 -6.99 -6.11
C ARG A 62 -4.54 -6.81 -5.68
N PHE A 63 -3.91 -7.90 -5.26
CA PHE A 63 -2.47 -7.93 -5.03
C PHE A 63 -1.70 -7.71 -6.34
N LYS A 64 -0.56 -7.00 -6.25
CA LYS A 64 0.36 -6.93 -7.38
C LYS A 64 0.95 -8.32 -7.66
N SER A 65 1.03 -8.68 -8.94
CA SER A 65 1.65 -9.95 -9.34
C SER A 65 3.15 -9.94 -9.09
N LYS A 66 3.66 -11.02 -8.48
CA LYS A 66 5.11 -11.24 -8.29
C LYS A 66 5.86 -11.32 -9.64
N LYS A 67 5.19 -11.80 -10.69
CA LYS A 67 5.76 -12.04 -12.03
C LYS A 67 5.85 -10.78 -12.91
N SER A 68 5.42 -9.61 -12.42
CA SER A 68 5.58 -8.36 -13.18
C SER A 68 7.05 -8.00 -13.33
N SER A 69 7.47 -7.72 -14.56
CA SER A 69 8.85 -7.30 -14.91
C SER A 69 9.19 -5.89 -14.42
N ARG A 70 8.18 -5.03 -14.21
CA ARG A 70 8.38 -3.68 -13.68
C ARG A 70 8.34 -3.68 -12.15
N LYS A 71 9.51 -3.85 -11.53
CA LYS A 71 9.69 -3.59 -10.10
C LYS A 71 9.71 -2.07 -9.90
N SER A 72 8.70 -1.54 -9.23
CA SER A 72 8.56 -0.12 -8.92
C SER A 72 8.68 0.08 -7.42
N TYR A 73 9.42 1.12 -7.05
CA TYR A 73 9.57 1.59 -5.68
C TYR A 73 9.20 3.07 -5.65
N THR A 74 8.30 3.45 -4.76
CA THR A 74 7.76 4.83 -4.69
C THR A 74 7.89 5.32 -3.27
N THR A 75 8.70 6.36 -3.08
CA THR A 75 8.92 7.03 -1.81
C THR A 75 8.94 8.54 -2.05
N ASN A 76 8.85 9.32 -0.97
CA ASN A 76 8.77 10.77 -1.04
C ASN A 76 10.09 11.38 -0.54
N VAL A 77 10.53 12.44 -1.19
CA VAL A 77 11.68 13.22 -0.71
C VAL A 77 11.24 14.07 0.46
N VAL A 78 11.93 13.95 1.59
CA VAL A 78 11.70 14.72 2.82
C VAL A 78 13.05 15.14 3.38
N ASN A 79 13.22 16.44 3.66
CA ASN A 79 14.45 16.99 4.26
C ASN A 79 15.75 16.59 3.52
N GLY A 80 15.71 16.45 2.19
CA GLY A 80 16.88 16.08 1.39
C GLY A 80 17.37 14.64 1.58
N ASN A 81 16.53 13.74 2.12
CA ASN A 81 16.88 12.33 2.36
C ASN A 81 17.13 11.50 1.09
N ILE A 82 16.73 11.99 -0.08
CA ILE A 82 16.87 11.30 -1.37
C ILE A 82 17.53 12.25 -2.35
N PHE A 83 18.55 11.74 -3.04
CA PHE A 83 19.26 12.43 -4.10
C PHE A 83 19.36 11.51 -5.31
N LEU A 84 19.26 12.07 -6.50
CA LEU A 84 19.45 11.35 -7.76
C LEU A 84 20.87 11.60 -8.25
N GLU A 85 21.66 10.54 -8.37
CA GLU A 85 23.03 10.61 -8.87
C GLU A 85 23.08 10.25 -10.36
N GLY A 86 23.57 11.18 -11.20
CA GLY A 86 23.74 11.00 -12.64
C GLY A 86 23.18 12.13 -13.50
N LYS A 87 23.62 12.22 -14.76
CA LYS A 87 23.03 13.10 -15.79
C LYS A 87 21.94 12.33 -16.53
N TYR A 88 20.72 12.85 -16.50
CA TYR A 88 19.57 12.35 -17.25
C TYR A 88 19.51 12.94 -18.65
#